data_AF-A0A2V7DYA1-F1
#
_entry.id   AF-A0A2V7DYA1-F1
#
_cell.length_a   1.000
_cell.length_b   1.000
_cell.length_c   1.000
_cell.angle_alpha   90.00
_cell.angle_beta   90.00
_cell.angle_gamma   90.00
#
_symmetry.space_group_name_H-M   'P 1'
#
loop_
_entity.id
_entity.type
_entity.pdbx_description
1 polymer ?
#
loop_
_entity_poly.entity_id
_entity_poly.type
_entity_poly.pdbx_seq_one_letter_code
_entity_poly.pdbx_strand_id
1 'polypeptide(L)' 'MPDLGRALVVIGVVIVVVGLLLMLVGRVPWIGRLPGDIHVQRGNWSFYFPLATSLLLSVILTLLFWLIGRR' A
#
# COMPACT_ATOMS: atom_id res chain seq x y z
N MET A 1 21.44 19.85 9.79
CA MET A 1 21.79 19.19 8.51
C MET A 1 21.45 17.69 8.47
N PRO A 2 21.67 16.85 9.51
CA PRO A 2 21.36 15.41 9.42
C PRO A 2 19.85 15.12 9.34
N ASP A 3 19.00 15.94 9.95
CA ASP A 3 17.54 15.76 9.93
C ASP A 3 16.93 15.91 8.53
N LEU A 4 17.50 16.83 7.74
CA LEU A 4 17.07 17.10 6.38
C LEU A 4 17.45 15.95 5.43
N GLY A 5 18.66 15.38 5.58
CA GLY A 5 19.06 14.17 4.85
C GLY A 5 18.16 12.97 5.19
N ARG A 6 17.79 12.82 6.47
CA ARG A 6 16.87 11.77 6.92
C ARG A 6 15.46 11.93 6.34
N ALA A 7 14.96 13.15 6.24
CA ALA A 7 13.67 13.43 5.63
C ALA A 7 13.67 13.10 4.14
N LEU A 8 14.72 13.47 3.42
CA LEU A 8 14.89 13.14 2.00
C LEU A 8 14.93 11.63 1.75
N VAL A 9 15.62 10.86 2.58
CA VAL A 9 15.65 9.39 2.48
C VAL A 9 14.26 8.78 2.67
N VAL A 10 13.51 9.22 3.70
CA VAL A 10 12.15 8.72 3.94
C VAL A 10 11.23 9.03 2.77
N ILE A 11 11.25 10.27 2.27
CA ILE A 11 10.43 10.70 1.12
C ILE A 11 10.79 9.87 -0.12
N GLY A 12 12.07 9.66 -0.40
CA GLY A 12 12.52 8.84 -1.51
C GLY A 12 12.00 7.40 -1.44
N VAL A 13 12.06 6.77 -0.26
CA VAL A 13 11.52 5.42 -0.05
C VAL A 13 10.01 5.38 -0.29
N VAL A 14 9.26 6.36 0.22
CA VAL A 14 7.81 6.45 0.00
C VAL A 14 7.47 6.55 -1.48
N ILE A 15 8.18 7.40 -2.23
CA ILE A 15 7.97 7.56 -3.67
C ILE A 15 8.24 6.26 -4.42
N VAL A 16 9.31 5.52 -4.08
CA VAL A 16 9.63 4.23 -4.70
C VAL A 16 8.53 3.20 -4.42
N VAL A 17 8.04 3.13 -3.18
CA VAL A 17 6.95 2.21 -2.81
C VAL A 17 5.66 2.55 -3.57
N VAL A 18 5.29 3.82 -3.66
CA VAL A 18 4.12 4.27 -4.44
C VAL A 18 4.30 3.96 -5.92
N GLY A 19 5.47 4.23 -6.50
CA GLY A 19 5.78 3.92 -7.89
C GLY A 19 5.68 2.42 -8.21
N LEU A 20 6.18 1.56 -7.33
CA LEU A 20 6.05 0.11 -7.44
C LEU A 20 4.59 -0.34 -7.36
N LEU A 21 3.82 0.21 -6.42
CA LEU A 21 2.39 -0.08 -6.29
C LEU A 21 1.63 0.32 -7.56
N LEU A 22 1.91 1.50 -8.13
CA LEU A 22 1.28 1.94 -9.38
C LEU A 22 1.67 1.07 -10.59
N MET A 23 2.93 0.64 -10.67
CA MET A 23 3.39 -0.30 -11.71
C MET A 23 2.71 -1.67 -11.61
N LEU A 24 2.51 -2.16 -10.38
CA LEU A 24 1.79 -3.40 -10.12
C LEU A 24 0.28 -3.24 -10.41
N VAL A 25 -0.28 -2.08 -10.09
CA VAL A 25 -1.69 -1.75 -10.36
C VAL A 25 -2.00 -1.74 -11.86
N GLY A 26 -1.10 -1.22 -12.69
CA GLY A 26 -1.29 -1.16 -14.15
C GLY A 26 -1.10 -2.48 -14.90
N ARG A 27 -0.43 -3.47 -14.30
CA ARG A 27 -0.16 -4.79 -14.94
C ARG A 27 -1.06 -5.92 -14.47
N VAL A 28 -1.87 -5.71 -13.44
CA VAL A 28 -2.77 -6.73 -12.92
C VAL A 28 -4.16 -6.47 -13.49
N PRO A 29 -4.66 -7.28 -14.46
CA PRO A 29 -6.03 -7.17 -14.99
C PRO A 29 -7.13 -7.46 -13.93
N TRP A 30 -6.73 -7.61 -12.67
CA TRP A 30 -7.50 -8.02 -11.50
C TRP A 30 -7.43 -6.95 -10.37
N ILE A 31 -7.14 -5.68 -10.68
CA ILE A 31 -7.26 -4.62 -9.66
C ILE A 31 -8.75 -4.46 -9.28
N GLY A 32 -9.08 -4.86 -8.06
CA GLY A 32 -10.45 -5.14 -7.58
C GLY A 32 -10.72 -6.61 -7.23
N ARG A 33 -9.76 -7.51 -7.48
CA ARG A 33 -9.75 -8.93 -7.09
C ARG A 33 -8.33 -9.35 -6.70
N LEU A 34 -7.61 -8.59 -5.86
CA LEU A 34 -6.35 -9.14 -5.35
C LEU A 34 -6.66 -10.49 -4.65
N PRO A 35 -5.84 -11.55 -4.83
CA PRO A 35 -6.03 -12.81 -4.11
C PRO A 35 -5.96 -12.51 -2.60
N GLY A 36 -7.13 -12.49 -1.94
CA GLY A 36 -7.30 -12.05 -0.55
C GLY A 36 -8.37 -10.96 -0.36
N ASP A 37 -8.69 -10.16 -1.38
CA ASP A 37 -9.83 -9.25 -1.37
C ASP A 37 -11.13 -10.05 -1.61
N ILE A 38 -12.07 -9.95 -0.68
CA ILE A 38 -13.33 -10.71 -0.74
C ILE A 38 -14.28 -9.93 -1.64
N HIS A 39 -14.49 -10.43 -2.85
CA HIS A 39 -15.46 -9.88 -3.79
C HIS A 39 -16.63 -10.86 -3.96
N VAL A 40 -17.76 -10.54 -3.34
CA VAL A 40 -18.98 -11.35 -3.43
C VAL A 40 -19.96 -10.64 -4.37
N GLN A 41 -20.20 -11.23 -5.54
CA GLN A 41 -21.23 -10.80 -6.47
C GLN A 41 -22.40 -11.79 -6.48
N ARG A 42 -23.60 -11.31 -6.14
CA ARG A 42 -24.86 -12.07 -6.19
C ARG A 42 -25.91 -11.23 -6.92
N GLY A 43 -26.21 -11.57 -8.18
CA GLY A 43 -27.20 -10.84 -8.99
C GLY A 43 -26.86 -9.35 -9.11
N ASN A 44 -27.77 -8.48 -8.65
CA ASN A 44 -27.57 -7.02 -8.62
C ASN A 44 -26.74 -6.50 -7.43
N TRP A 45 -26.24 -7.38 -6.55
CA TRP A 45 -25.48 -6.99 -5.36
C TRP A 45 -23.99 -7.33 -5.51
N SER A 46 -23.14 -6.34 -5.27
CA SER A 46 -21.69 -6.52 -5.20
C SER A 46 -21.16 -6.01 -3.87
N PHE A 47 -20.51 -6.89 -3.12
CA PHE A 47 -19.80 -6.54 -1.89
C PHE A 47 -18.30 -6.74 -2.10
N TYR A 48 -17.55 -5.66 -1.92
CA TYR A 48 -16.10 -5.63 -2.04
C TYR A 48 -15.48 -5.35 -0.68
N PHE A 49 -14.63 -6.26 -0.21
CA PHE A 49 -13.92 -6.12 1.06
C PHE A 49 -12.41 -6.27 0.85
N PRO A 50 -11.68 -5.14 0.85
CA PRO A 50 -10.26 -5.10 0.47
C PRO A 50 -9.33 -5.48 1.64
N LEU A 51 -9.33 -6.75 2.04
CA LEU A 51 -8.48 -7.27 3.13
C LEU A 51 -6.99 -7.22 2.81
N ALA A 52 -6.59 -7.63 1.62
CA ALA A 52 -5.17 -7.66 1.25
C ALA A 52 -4.62 -6.24 1.16
N THR A 53 -5.41 -5.33 0.60
CA THR A 53 -5.04 -3.92 0.47
C THR A 53 -4.90 -3.24 1.83
N SER A 54 -5.85 -3.45 2.75
CA SER A 54 -5.81 -2.85 4.08
C SER A 54 -4.65 -3.39 4.93
N LEU A 55 -4.36 -4.69 4.85
CA LEU A 55 -3.20 -5.29 5.52
C LEU A 55 -1.88 -4.72 5.00
N LEU A 56 -1.74 -4.59 3.69
CA LEU A 56 -0.54 -4.06 3.05
C LEU A 56 -0.32 -2.59 3.40
N LEU A 57 -1.38 -1.79 3.39
CA LEU A 57 -1.36 -0.40 3.84
C LEU A 57 -0.91 -0.28 5.30
N SER A 58 -1.44 -1.15 6.18
CA SER A 58 -1.07 -1.18 7.59
C SER A 58 0.41 -1.50 7.79
N VAL A 59 0.95 -2.51 7.11
CA VAL A 59 2.38 -2.88 7.22
C VAL A 59 3.27 -1.72 6.78
N ILE A 60 2.94 -1.04 5.69
CA ILE A 60 3.68 0.13 5.22
C ILE A 60 3.67 1.25 6.26
N LEU A 61 2.48 1.60 6.77
CA LEU A 61 2.32 2.63 7.80
C LEU A 61 3.09 2.28 9.08
N THR A 62 3.03 1.02 9.51
CA THR A 62 3.78 0.53 10.67
C THR A 62 5.29 0.64 10.44
N LEU A 63 5.81 0.25 9.28
CA LEU A 63 7.24 0.42 8.96
C LEU A 63 7.66 1.89 8.94
N LEU A 64 6.81 2.76 8.40
CA LEU A 64 7.03 4.21 8.36
C LEU A 64 7.11 4.80 9.77
N PHE A 65 6.13 4.50 10.62
CA PHE A 65 6.13 4.97 12.01
C PHE A 65 7.26 4.34 12.83
N TRP A 66 7.60 3.09 12.59
CA TRP A 66 8.74 2.45 13.25
C TRP A 66 10.06 3.13 12.88
N LEU A 67 10.28 3.44 11.60
CA LEU A 67 11.51 4.09 11.14
C LEU A 67 11.62 5.55 11.63
N ILE A 68 10.48 6.26 11.76
CA ILE A 68 10.43 7.63 12.29
C ILE A 68 10.56 7.64 13.81
N GLY A 69 9.89 6.72 14.52
CA GLY A 69 9.84 6.65 15.98
C GLY A 69 11.07 6.01 16.63
N ARG A 70 11.95 5.35 15.87
CA ARG A 70 13.22 4.78 16.37
C ARG A 70 14.39 5.77 16.33
N ARG A 71 14.08 7.07 16.31
CA ARG A 71 15.04 8.18 16.42
C ARG A 71 15.05 8.71 17.84
#